data_AF-A0A537FQF6-F1
#
_entry.id   AF-A0A537FQF6-F1
#
_cell.length_a   1.000
_cell.length_b   1.000
_cell.length_c   1.000
_cell.angle_alpha   90.00
_cell.angle_beta   90.00
_cell.angle_gamma   90.00
#
_symmetry.space_group_name_H-M   'P 1'
#
loop_
_entity.id
_entity.type
_entity.pdbx_description
1 polymer ?
#
loop_
_entity_poly.entity_id
_entity_poly.type
_entity_poly.pdbx_seq_one_letter_code
_entity_poly.pdbx_strand_id
1 'polypeptide(L)' 'MTSSKPSKQRKLLFQAPKHRQRRRLSARLSNDLTGRHRIRRVPL' A
#
# COMPACT_ATOMS: atom_id res chain seq x y z
N MET A 1 3.52 2.50 -12.83
CA MET A 1 4.65 1.93 -13.58
C MET A 1 5.30 0.82 -12.77
N THR A 2 4.93 -0.42 -13.03
CA THR A 2 5.65 -1.59 -12.54
C THR A 2 6.82 -1.85 -13.50
N SER A 3 8.04 -1.91 -12.98
CA SER A 3 9.19 -2.27 -13.83
C SER A 3 9.13 -3.76 -14.14
N SER A 4 9.42 -4.14 -15.38
CA SER A 4 9.60 -5.54 -15.77
C SER A 4 10.82 -6.20 -15.13
N LYS A 5 11.75 -5.41 -14.56
CA LYS A 5 12.97 -5.92 -13.89
C LYS A 5 12.70 -6.20 -12.41
N PRO A 6 12.80 -7.46 -11.94
CA PRO A 6 12.54 -7.80 -10.54
C PRO A 6 13.48 -7.13 -9.54
N SER A 7 14.75 -6.96 -9.91
CA SER A 7 15.77 -6.29 -9.08
C SER A 7 15.40 -4.82 -8.80
N LYS A 8 14.90 -4.11 -9.82
CA LYS A 8 14.44 -2.72 -9.68
C LYS A 8 13.21 -2.63 -8.78
N GLN A 9 12.26 -3.55 -8.93
CA GLN A 9 11.07 -3.60 -8.08
C GLN A 9 11.42 -3.90 -6.62
N ARG A 10 12.35 -4.84 -6.38
CA ARG A 10 12.85 -5.19 -5.04
C ARG A 10 13.52 -4.00 -4.35
N LYS A 11 14.38 -3.27 -5.07
CA LYS A 11 15.02 -2.05 -4.55
C LYS A 11 14.00 -1.01 -4.12
N LEU A 12 12.98 -0.75 -4.95
CA LEU A 12 11.90 0.18 -4.62
C LEU A 12 11.08 -0.27 -3.40
N LEU A 13 10.94 -1.58 -3.16
CA LEU A 13 10.24 -2.09 -2.00
C LEU A 13 11.00 -1.76 -0.70
N PHE A 14 12.29 -2.07 -0.65
CA PHE A 14 13.06 -1.95 0.59
C PHE A 14 13.60 -0.54 0.85
N GLN A 15 13.90 0.23 -0.19
CA GLN A 15 14.51 1.57 -0.06
C GLN A 15 13.50 2.72 -0.19
N ALA A 16 12.21 2.46 0.02
CA ALA A 16 11.21 3.50 -0.09
C ALA A 16 11.28 4.50 1.07
N PRO A 17 11.00 5.79 0.83
CA PRO A 17 10.91 6.81 1.88
C PRO A 17 9.67 6.59 2.77
N LYS A 18 9.67 7.17 3.99
CA LYS A 18 8.62 6.99 5.01
C LYS A 18 7.19 7.19 4.49
N HIS A 19 6.94 8.25 3.74
CA HIS A 19 5.60 8.54 3.18
C HIS A 19 5.12 7.47 2.18
N ARG A 20 6.04 6.80 1.48
CA ARG A 20 5.72 5.66 0.60
C ARG A 20 5.53 4.38 1.40
N GLN A 21 6.33 4.16 2.45
CA GLN A 21 6.19 3.02 3.34
C GLN A 21 4.82 3.02 4.03
N ARG A 22 4.36 4.17 4.56
CA ARG A 22 3.02 4.32 5.15
C ARG A 22 1.90 3.84 4.23
N ARG A 23 1.93 4.21 2.94
CA ARG A 23 0.91 3.76 1.97
C ARG A 23 0.93 2.24 1.74
N ARG A 24 2.10 1.61 1.84
CA ARG A 24 2.25 0.14 1.70
C ARG A 24 1.74 -0.60 2.92
N LEU A 25 1.89 -0.02 4.10
CA LEU A 25 1.37 -0.52 5.36
C LEU A 25 -0.13 -0.18 5.53
N SER A 26 -0.92 -0.48 4.49
CA SER A 26 -2.37 -0.27 4.54
C SER A 26 -3.12 -1.55 4.88
N ALA A 27 -4.02 -1.45 5.85
CA ALA A 27 -4.89 -2.54 6.28
C ALA A 27 -6.27 -2.43 5.62
N ARG A 28 -6.97 -3.56 5.53
CA ARG A 28 -8.35 -3.62 5.04
C ARG A 28 -9.30 -3.19 6.15
N LEU A 29 -10.31 -2.39 5.81
CA LEU A 29 -11.39 -2.08 6.74
C LEU A 29 -12.36 -3.27 6.86
N SER A 30 -13.09 -3.35 7.97
CA SER A 30 -14.18 -4.33 8.13
C SER A 30 -15.25 -4.13 7.05
N ASN A 31 -16.08 -5.15 6.80
CA ASN A 31 -17.14 -5.07 5.79
C ASN A 31 -18.15 -3.95 6.11
N ASP A 32 -18.49 -3.77 7.38
CA ASP A 32 -19.38 -2.69 7.85
C ASP A 32 -18.77 -1.29 7.57
N LEU A 33 -17.51 -1.06 7.97
CA LEU A 33 -16.82 0.21 7.72
C LEU A 33 -16.61 0.48 6.22
N THR A 34 -16.34 -0.57 5.44
CA THR A 34 -16.22 -0.46 3.98
C THR A 34 -17.56 -0.06 3.36
N GLY A 35 -18.68 -0.61 3.84
CA GLY A 35 -20.03 -0.27 3.37
C GLY A 35 -20.40 1.18 3.66
N ARG A 36 -20.10 1.66 4.88
CA ARG A 36 -20.40 3.03 5.31
C ARG A 36 -19.54 4.07 4.58
N HIS A 37 -18.23 3.83 4.48
CA HIS A 37 -17.28 4.83 4.00
C HIS A 37 -16.89 4.66 2.53
N ARG A 38 -17.32 3.58 1.87
CA ARG A 38 -16.95 3.20 0.49
C ARG A 38 -15.42 3.13 0.25
N ILE A 39 -14.65 2.96 1.31
CA ILE A 39 -13.18 2.85 1.29
C ILE A 39 -12.80 1.43 1.72
N ARG A 40 -11.91 0.78 0.96
CA ARG A 40 -11.51 -0.62 1.22
C ARG A 40 -10.29 -0.76 2.13
N ARG A 41 -9.33 0.18 2.04
CA ARG A 41 -8.05 0.11 2.78
C ARG A 41 -7.64 1.48 3.28
N VAL A 42 -7.01 1.53 4.44
CA VAL A 42 -6.50 2.75 5.06
C VAL A 42 -5.04 2.55 5.46
N PRO A 43 -4.14 3.52 5.21
CA PRO A 43 -2.76 3.49 5.70
C PRO A 43 -2.76 3.55 7.23
N LEU A 44 -2.11 2.58 7.88
CA LEU A 44 -1.87 2.59 9.31
C LEU A 44 -0.75 3.58 9.67
#